data_AF-A0A843BJ49-F1
#
_entry.id   AF-A0A843BJ49-F1
#
_cell.length_a   1.000
_cell.length_b   1.000
_cell.length_c   1.000
_cell.angle_alpha   90.00
_cell.angle_beta   90.00
_cell.angle_gamma   90.00
#
_symmetry.space_group_name_H-M   'P 1'
#
loop_
_entity.id
_entity.type
_entity.pdbx_description
1 polymer ?
#
loop_
_entity_poly.entity_id
_entity_poly.type
_entity_poly.pdbx_seq_one_letter_code
_entity_poly.pdbx_strand_id
1 'polypeptide(L)' 'MDKTKREELEKAYRKEKDSRAVPKMLTVHMVRVRKMGIGETAANLMRSERWVHEWLERFDAGG' A
#
# COMPACT_ATOMS: atom_id res chain seq x y z
N MET A 1 15.88 -1.98 -3.36
CA MET A 1 14.72 -1.21 -3.85
C MET A 1 15.25 0.14 -4.30
N ASP A 2 15.17 0.43 -5.60
CA ASP A 2 15.73 1.65 -6.19
C ASP A 2 15.13 2.92 -5.55
N LYS A 3 16.00 3.91 -5.27
CA LYS A 3 15.61 5.20 -4.68
C LYS A 3 14.52 5.91 -5.49
N THR A 4 14.60 5.80 -6.81
CA THR A 4 13.68 6.44 -7.76
C THR A 4 12.24 5.96 -7.58
N LYS A 5 12.04 4.65 -7.39
CA LYS A 5 10.70 4.09 -7.17
C LYS A 5 10.08 4.55 -5.84
N ARG A 6 10.91 4.80 -4.82
CA ARG A 6 10.45 5.24 -3.50
C ARG A 6 9.93 6.68 -3.54
N GLU A 7 10.63 7.58 -4.23
CA GLU A 7 10.22 8.98 -4.34
C GLU A 7 8.95 9.15 -5.18
N GLU A 8 8.79 8.38 -6.26
CA GLU A 8 7.55 8.37 -7.05
C GLU A 8 6.35 7.89 -6.22
N LEU A 9 6.54 6.85 -5.40
CA LEU A 9 5.52 6.37 -4.46
C LEU A 9 5.11 7.43 -3.44
N GLU A 10 6.07 8.17 -2.87
CA GLU A 10 5.78 9.23 -1.89
C GLU A 10 5.07 10.45 -2.53
N LYS A 11 5.36 10.74 -3.81
CA LYS A 11 4.74 11.83 -4.56
C LYS A 11 3.30 11.48 -4.97
N ALA A 12 3.06 10.24 -5.39
CA ALA A 12 1.72 9.72 -5.67
C ALA A 12 0.84 9.76 -4.40
N TYR A 13 1.39 9.33 -3.26
CA TYR A 13 0.69 9.29 -1.98
C TYR A 13 0.16 10.66 -1.52
N ARG A 14 0.93 11.75 -1.67
CA ARG A 14 0.49 13.10 -1.28
C ARG A 14 -0.66 13.64 -2.12
N LYS A 15 -0.77 13.21 -3.38
CA LYS A 15 -1.81 13.67 -4.31
C LYS A 15 -3.13 12.92 -4.12
N GLU A 16 -3.10 11.74 -3.50
CA GLU A 16 -4.21 10.79 -3.60
C GLU A 16 -5.23 10.83 -2.47
N LYS A 17 -4.96 11.44 -1.29
CA LYS A 17 -5.71 11.31 -0.01
C LYS A 17 -7.26 11.41 -0.07
N ASP A 18 -7.86 11.83 -1.19
CA ASP A 18 -9.32 11.88 -1.46
C ASP A 18 -9.90 10.75 -2.35
N SER A 19 -9.10 9.77 -2.80
CA SER A 19 -9.50 8.75 -3.80
C SER A 19 -9.57 7.32 -3.23
N ARG A 20 -10.48 6.47 -3.73
CA ARG A 20 -10.50 5.01 -3.48
C ARG A 20 -9.20 4.28 -3.88
N ALA A 21 -8.30 4.93 -4.61
CA ALA A 21 -6.94 4.44 -4.88
C ALA A 21 -6.03 4.47 -3.63
N VAL A 22 -6.35 5.31 -2.64
CA VAL A 22 -5.54 5.55 -1.44
C VAL A 22 -5.34 4.30 -0.59
N PRO A 23 -6.38 3.52 -0.22
CA PRO A 23 -6.19 2.39 0.67
C PRO A 23 -5.30 1.33 0.03
N LYS A 24 -5.40 1.17 -1.30
CA LYS A 24 -4.60 0.24 -2.10
C LYS A 24 -3.12 0.64 -2.10
N MET A 25 -2.82 1.89 -2.44
CA MET A 25 -1.45 2.41 -2.43
C MET A 25 -0.85 2.43 -1.01
N LEU A 26 -1.66 2.75 0.00
CA LEU A 26 -1.29 2.68 1.40
C LEU A 26 -0.91 1.27 1.84
N THR A 27 -1.68 0.25 1.46
CA THR A 27 -1.36 -1.15 1.77
C THR A 27 0.05 -1.50 1.30
N VAL A 28 0.36 -1.19 0.04
CA VAL A 28 1.68 -1.48 -0.53
C VAL A 28 2.76 -0.68 0.18
N HIS A 29 2.55 0.60 0.42
CA HIS A 29 3.50 1.45 1.12
C HIS A 29 3.77 0.96 2.56
N MET A 30 2.72 0.69 3.34
CA MET A 30 2.83 0.22 4.73
C MET A 30 3.57 -1.13 4.81
N VAL A 31 3.20 -2.10 3.99
CA VAL A 31 3.79 -3.44 4.04
C VAL A 31 5.17 -3.49 3.37
N ARG A 32 5.32 -2.96 2.16
CA ARG A 32 6.56 -3.13 1.37
C ARG A 32 7.62 -2.08 1.69
N VAL A 33 7.22 -0.84 1.96
CA VAL A 33 8.15 0.28 2.24
C VAL A 33 8.38 0.42 3.74
N ARG A 34 7.33 0.51 4.55
CA ARG A 34 7.44 0.68 6.02
C ARG A 34 7.63 -0.63 6.77
N LYS A 35 7.52 -1.78 6.11
CA LYS A 35 7.70 -3.13 6.68
C LYS A 35 6.74 -3.44 7.83
N MET A 36 5.55 -2.84 7.81
CA MET A 36 4.49 -3.14 8.79
C MET A 36 3.92 -4.54 8.55
N GLY A 37 3.43 -5.15 9.63
CA GLY A 37 2.73 -6.44 9.56
C GLY A 37 1.39 -6.32 8.84
N ILE A 38 0.89 -7.44 8.31
CA ILE A 38 -0.39 -7.47 7.58
C ILE A 38 -1.57 -7.17 8.51
N GLY A 39 -1.62 -7.77 9.70
CA GLY A 39 -2.65 -7.48 10.70
C GLY A 39 -2.65 -6.02 11.15
N GLU A 40 -1.47 -5.46 11.40
CA GLU A 40 -1.32 -4.05 11.77
C GLU A 40 -1.77 -3.12 10.63
N THR A 41 -1.41 -3.44 9.39
CA THR A 41 -1.83 -2.67 8.20
C THR A 41 -3.35 -2.75 8.01
N ALA A 42 -3.94 -3.94 8.18
CA ALA A 42 -5.38 -4.16 8.09
C ALA A 42 -6.14 -3.33 9.12
N ALA A 43 -5.67 -3.31 10.38
CA ALA A 43 -6.23 -2.49 11.44
C ALA A 43 -6.15 -0.99 11.13
N ASN A 44 -4.98 -0.51 10.68
CA ASN A 44 -4.78 0.91 10.31
C ASN A 44 -5.68 1.37 9.16
N LEU A 45 -5.98 0.48 8.21
CA LEU A 45 -6.82 0.78 7.06
C LEU A 45 -8.29 0.46 7.27
N MET A 46 -8.67 -0.07 8.45
CA MET A 46 -10.01 -0.58 8.75
C MET A 46 -10.49 -1.59 7.69
N ARG A 47 -9.60 -2.52 7.33
CA ARG A 47 -9.83 -3.60 6.35
C ARG A 47 -9.55 -4.96 6.99
N SER A 48 -9.93 -6.03 6.30
CA SER A 48 -9.54 -7.38 6.69
C SER A 48 -8.12 -7.70 6.21
N GLU A 49 -7.42 -8.58 6.91
CA GLU A 49 -6.11 -9.09 6.48
C GLU A 49 -6.19 -9.74 5.10
N ARG A 50 -7.27 -10.46 4.82
CA ARG A 50 -7.54 -11.04 3.49
C ARG A 50 -7.53 -9.99 2.39
N TRP A 51 -8.19 -8.84 2.61
CA TRP A 51 -8.21 -7.75 1.64
C TRP A 51 -6.80 -7.19 1.38
N VAL A 52 -5.98 -7.09 2.43
CA VAL A 52 -4.57 -6.68 2.32
C VAL A 52 -3.76 -7.68 1.50
N HIS A 53 -3.91 -8.98 1.78
CA HIS A 53 -3.27 -10.06 1.02
C HIS A 53 -3.64 -10.03 -0.46
N GLU A 54 -4.94 -10.07 -0.77
CA GLU A 54 -5.43 -10.06 -2.16
C GLU A 54 -4.94 -8.85 -2.95
N TRP A 55 -4.82 -7.70 -2.29
CA TRP A 55 -4.31 -6.50 -2.94
C TRP A 55 -2.79 -6.55 -3.17
N LEU A 56 -2.01 -7.04 -2.22
CA LEU A 56 -0.57 -7.22 -2.40
C LEU A 56 -0.27 -8.20 -3.53
N GLU A 57 -1.03 -9.28 -3.64
CA GLU A 57 -0.91 -10.24 -4.74
C GLU A 57 -1.19 -9.60 -6.09
N ARG A 58 -2.27 -8.81 -6.20
CA ARG A 58 -2.58 -8.07 -7.44
C ARG A 58 -1.48 -7.08 -7.81
N PHE A 59 -0.95 -6.36 -6.83
CA PHE A 59 0.14 -5.42 -7.05
C PHE A 59 1.42 -6.14 -7.53
N ASP A 60 1.78 -7.25 -6.90
CA ASP A 60 2.96 -8.06 -7.30
C ASP A 60 2.78 -8.67 -8.69
N ALA A 61 1.55 -8.96 -9.11
CA ALA A 61 1.21 -9.44 -10.45
C ALA A 61 1.24 -8.36 -11.55
N GLY A 62 1.51 -7.09 -11.20
CA GLY A 62 1.63 -5.98 -12.16
C GLY A 62 0.43 -5.03 -12.22
N GLY A 63 -0.59 -5.22 -11.38
CA GLY A 63 -1.73 -4.31 -11.24
C GLY A 63 -3.01 -4.79 -11.93
#